data_AF-A0A3P7IVA8-F1
#
_entry.id   AF-A0A3P7IVA8-F1
#
_cell.length_a   1.000
_cell.length_b   1.000
_cell.length_c   1.000
_cell.angle_alpha   90.00
_cell.angle_beta   90.00
_cell.angle_gamma   90.00
#
_symmetry.space_group_name_H-M   'P 1'
#
loop_
_entity.id
_entity.type
_entity.pdbx_description
1 polymer ?
#
loop_
_entity_poly.entity_id
_entity_poly.type
_entity_poly.pdbx_seq_one_letter_code
_entity_poly.pdbx_strand_id
1 'polypeptide(L)'
;MRLQSVGVKGILKCGDKPAANVRVKLWDEDDGPDPDDLLDQGYTDAKGNFKLQFVPLEKGVDLLENNNLLRLETQGSEREATNIDPVFKVYHDCDDGIKPGHRKVKFRIPSSYITNGKIPKRIFDIGVLNLETIFAKEEREFL
;
A
#
# COMPACT_ATOMS: atom_id res chain seq x y z
N MET A 1 -8.57 14.31 15.89
CA MET A 1 -7.93 13.15 15.23
C MET A 1 -9.01 12.19 14.82
N ARG A 2 -9.00 11.76 13.57
CA ARG A 2 -9.98 10.80 13.04
C ARG A 2 -9.32 9.42 13.00
N LEU A 3 -9.98 8.43 13.59
CA LEU A 3 -9.60 7.03 13.36
C LEU A 3 -10.13 6.64 12.00
N GLN A 4 -9.22 6.40 11.05
CA GLN A 4 -9.55 6.00 9.70
C GLN A 4 -8.74 4.78 9.32
N SER A 5 -9.34 3.89 8.55
CA SER A 5 -8.68 2.67 8.07
C SER A 5 -9.04 2.42 6.62
N VAL A 6 -8.10 1.80 5.91
CA VAL A 6 -8.22 1.47 4.48
C VAL A 6 -7.45 0.18 4.21
N GLY A 7 -7.87 -0.57 3.20
CA GLY A 7 -7.11 -1.73 2.74
C GLY A 7 -7.26 -1.95 1.25
N VAL A 8 -6.22 -2.53 0.65
CA VAL A 8 -6.17 -2.88 -0.76
C VAL A 8 -5.61 -4.28 -0.94
N LYS A 9 -6.11 -5.01 -1.93
CA LYS A 9 -5.59 -6.31 -2.34
C LYS A 9 -5.66 -6.48 -3.85
N GLY A 10 -4.92 -7.44 -4.37
CA GLY A 10 -4.98 -7.83 -5.77
C GLY A 10 -3.90 -8.82 -6.16
N ILE A 11 -3.73 -9.00 -7.46
CA ILE A 11 -2.72 -9.87 -8.07
C ILE A 11 -1.96 -9.08 -9.13
N LEU A 12 -0.63 -9.10 -9.06
CA LEU A 12 0.23 -8.50 -10.09
C LEU A 12 0.80 -9.59 -11.01
N LYS A 13 0.84 -9.30 -12.31
CA LYS A 13 1.42 -10.14 -13.36
C LYS A 13 2.49 -9.38 -14.13
N CYS A 14 3.43 -10.12 -14.70
CA CYS A 14 4.35 -9.64 -15.71
C CYS A 14 4.22 -10.59 -16.91
N GLY A 15 3.40 -10.18 -17.88
CA GLY A 15 2.92 -11.04 -18.95
C GLY A 15 2.08 -12.19 -18.44
N ASP A 16 2.42 -13.40 -18.86
CA ASP A 16 1.70 -14.61 -18.47
C ASP A 16 2.08 -15.11 -17.07
N LYS A 17 3.14 -14.58 -16.47
CA LYS A 17 3.67 -15.03 -15.18
C LYS A 17 3.17 -14.17 -14.03
N PRO A 18 3.01 -14.73 -12.82
CA PRO A 18 2.85 -13.93 -11.62
C PRO A 18 4.07 -13.04 -11.38
N ALA A 19 3.84 -11.77 -11.02
CA ALA A 19 4.92 -10.86 -10.66
C ALA A 19 5.20 -11.00 -9.15
N ALA A 20 6.12 -11.90 -8.82
CA ALA A 20 6.54 -12.17 -7.44
C ALA A 20 7.56 -11.14 -6.93
N ASN A 21 7.59 -10.93 -5.62
CA ASN A 21 8.53 -10.03 -4.93
C ASN A 21 8.52 -8.58 -5.47
N VAL A 22 7.38 -8.12 -5.95
CA VAL A 22 7.17 -6.73 -6.37
C VAL A 22 6.86 -5.89 -5.14
N ARG A 23 7.62 -4.82 -4.93
CA ARG A 23 7.39 -3.92 -3.79
C ARG A 23 6.12 -3.12 -4.01
N VAL A 24 5.27 -3.10 -3.00
CA VAL A 24 4.01 -2.36 -2.98
C VAL A 24 3.93 -1.51 -1.73
N LYS A 25 3.35 -0.32 -1.85
CA LYS A 25 3.18 0.61 -0.73
C LYS A 25 1.79 1.22 -0.76
N LEU A 26 1.26 1.50 0.42
CA LEU A 26 0.06 2.30 0.63
C LEU A 26 0.48 3.58 1.32
N TRP A 27 0.16 4.71 0.71
CA TRP A 27 0.52 6.04 1.19
C TRP A 27 -0.73 6.88 1.42
N ASP A 28 -0.65 7.79 2.37
CA ASP A 28 -1.40 9.03 2.33
C ASP A 28 -0.68 10.00 1.41
N GLU A 29 -1.34 10.46 0.35
CA GLU A 29 -0.87 11.60 -0.43
C GLU A 29 -1.92 12.71 -0.28
N ASP A 30 -1.79 13.51 0.77
CA ASP A 30 -2.70 14.62 1.06
C ASP A 30 -2.27 15.88 0.31
N ASP A 31 -3.24 16.63 -0.20
CA ASP A 31 -3.01 17.98 -0.72
C ASP A 31 -3.06 19.05 0.42
N GLY A 32 -3.09 18.61 1.69
CA GLY A 32 -3.34 19.37 2.91
C GLY A 32 -2.08 19.76 3.71
N PRO A 33 -2.23 20.20 4.98
CA PRO A 33 -1.11 20.54 5.86
C PRO A 33 -0.40 19.32 6.49
N ASP A 34 -0.95 18.13 6.30
CA ASP A 34 -0.45 16.82 6.68
C ASP A 34 0.73 16.45 5.75
N PRO A 35 1.86 15.94 6.28
CA PRO A 35 2.90 15.37 5.45
C PRO A 35 2.47 14.01 4.88
N ASP A 36 2.82 13.73 3.63
CA ASP A 36 2.63 12.41 3.01
C ASP A 36 3.21 11.29 3.90
N ASP A 37 2.34 10.42 4.40
CA ASP A 37 2.69 9.37 5.34
C ASP A 37 2.64 7.99 4.68
N LEU A 38 3.67 7.17 4.94
CA LEU A 38 3.62 5.77 4.59
C LEU A 38 2.64 5.08 5.55
N LEU A 39 1.59 4.45 5.02
CA LEU A 39 0.55 3.79 5.81
C LEU A 39 0.81 2.29 5.99
N ASP A 40 1.28 1.62 4.93
CA ASP A 40 1.66 0.22 4.94
C ASP A 40 2.57 -0.11 3.74
N GLN A 41 3.37 -1.17 3.84
CA GLN A 41 4.19 -1.65 2.72
C GLN A 41 4.42 -3.15 2.78
N GLY A 42 4.68 -3.73 1.62
CA GLY A 42 4.97 -5.15 1.51
C GLY A 42 5.47 -5.54 0.14
N TYR A 43 5.47 -6.85 -0.11
CA TYR A 43 5.88 -7.44 -1.37
C TYR A 43 4.84 -8.45 -1.82
N THR A 44 4.66 -8.60 -3.13
CA THR A 44 3.83 -9.67 -3.67
C THR A 44 4.44 -11.04 -3.39
N ASP A 45 3.58 -12.02 -3.13
CA ASP A 45 3.99 -13.41 -2.92
C ASP A 45 4.43 -14.11 -4.23
N ALA A 46 4.81 -15.39 -4.14
CA ALA A 46 5.22 -16.20 -5.30
C ALA A 46 4.12 -16.36 -6.39
N LYS A 47 2.86 -16.08 -6.04
CA LYS A 47 1.70 -16.11 -6.94
C LYS A 47 1.26 -14.70 -7.35
N GLY A 48 2.05 -13.67 -7.03
CA GLY A 48 1.77 -12.28 -7.36
C GLY A 48 0.71 -11.62 -6.49
N ASN A 49 0.19 -12.30 -5.45
CA ASN A 49 -0.83 -11.73 -4.58
C ASN A 49 -0.22 -10.72 -3.61
N PHE A 50 -0.99 -9.70 -3.27
CA PHE A 50 -0.69 -8.81 -2.16
C PHE A 50 -1.96 -8.41 -1.41
N LYS A 51 -1.78 -7.99 -0.16
CA LYS A 51 -2.79 -7.32 0.64
C LYS A 51 -2.08 -6.35 1.59
N LEU A 52 -2.46 -5.07 1.51
CA LEU A 52 -2.00 -4.02 2.42
C LEU A 52 -3.19 -3.47 3.20
N GLN A 53 -2.95 -3.05 4.42
CA GLN A 53 -3.98 -2.52 5.29
C GLN A 53 -3.42 -1.51 6.30
N PHE A 54 -4.00 -0.31 6.28
CA PHE A 54 -3.80 0.67 7.33
C PHE A 54 -4.88 0.49 8.40
N VAL A 55 -4.44 0.17 9.61
CA VAL A 55 -5.24 0.17 10.83
C VAL A 55 -4.56 1.11 11.80
N PRO A 56 -5.23 2.17 12.27
CA PRO A 56 -4.69 3.02 13.31
C PRO A 56 -4.61 2.17 14.57
N LEU A 57 -3.39 1.79 14.95
CA LEU A 57 -3.12 1.12 16.20
C LEU A 57 -3.29 2.14 17.34
N GLU A 58 -3.71 1.65 18.49
CA GLU A 58 -3.45 2.41 19.70
C GLU A 58 -1.96 2.27 20.00
N LYS A 59 -1.26 3.39 20.21
CA LYS A 59 0.13 3.37 20.65
C LYS A 59 0.32 2.40 21.82
N GLY A 60 1.16 1.38 21.63
CA GLY A 60 1.56 0.46 22.70
C GLY A 60 0.71 -0.80 22.86
N VAL A 61 0.10 -1.32 21.79
CA VAL A 61 -0.45 -2.69 21.82
C VAL A 61 0.70 -3.69 21.70
N ASP A 62 1.11 -4.20 22.85
CA ASP A 62 1.95 -5.37 22.98
C ASP A 62 1.09 -6.63 22.75
N LEU A 63 1.23 -7.30 21.61
CA LEU A 63 0.61 -8.61 21.40
C LEU A 63 1.57 -9.69 21.86
N LEU A 64 1.09 -10.66 22.63
CA LEU A 64 1.86 -11.86 22.97
C LEU A 64 1.45 -12.98 22.00
N GLU A 65 2.32 -13.31 21.05
CA GLU A 65 2.20 -14.56 20.28
C GLU A 65 3.29 -15.52 20.76
N ASN A 66 2.91 -16.71 21.21
CA ASN A 66 3.83 -17.76 21.68
C ASN A 66 4.81 -17.29 22.79
N ASN A 67 4.33 -16.48 23.73
CA ASN A 67 5.14 -15.84 24.79
C ASN A 67 6.24 -14.88 24.30
N ASN A 68 6.21 -14.48 23.02
CA ASN A 68 7.07 -13.44 22.48
C ASN A 68 6.29 -12.13 22.37
N LEU A 69 6.94 -11.05 22.80
CA LEU A 69 6.42 -9.69 22.72
C LEU A 69 6.45 -9.21 21.25
N LEU A 70 5.29 -9.18 20.62
CA LEU A 70 5.08 -8.59 19.30
C LEU A 70 4.63 -7.15 19.47
N ARG A 71 5.59 -6.22 19.39
CA ARG A 71 5.29 -4.80 19.30
C ARG A 71 4.88 -4.49 17.87
N LEU A 72 3.60 -4.17 17.67
CA LEU A 72 3.13 -3.69 16.38
C LEU A 72 3.52 -2.22 16.22
N GLU A 73 4.61 -1.96 15.50
CA GLU A 73 4.99 -0.61 15.07
C GLU A 73 4.44 -0.38 13.66
N THR A 74 3.26 0.24 13.54
CA THR A 74 2.85 0.77 12.23
C THR A 74 3.75 1.95 11.89
N GLN A 75 4.42 1.87 10.74
CA GLN A 75 4.99 3.04 10.10
C GLN A 75 3.81 3.88 9.61
N GLY A 76 3.66 5.10 10.12
CA GLY A 76 2.55 6.00 9.80
C GLY A 76 2.14 6.79 11.04
N SER A 77 2.19 8.12 10.96
CA SER A 77 1.77 8.97 12.06
C SER A 77 0.24 8.90 12.17
N GLU A 78 -0.26 8.42 13.31
CA GLU A 78 -1.68 8.20 13.63
C GLU A 78 -2.52 9.50 13.71
N ARG A 79 -2.16 10.57 12.98
CA ARG A 79 -2.61 11.94 13.26
C ARG A 79 -3.21 12.64 12.06
N GLU A 80 -4.21 12.00 11.47
CA GLU A 80 -5.00 12.64 10.43
C GLU A 80 -6.03 13.61 11.03
N ALA A 81 -5.86 14.89 10.71
CA ALA A 81 -6.83 15.93 10.99
C ALA A 81 -7.96 15.90 9.95
N THR A 82 -7.62 15.53 8.71
CA THR A 82 -8.51 15.44 7.57
C THR A 82 -8.86 13.98 7.23
N ASN A 83 -9.48 13.74 6.08
CA ASN A 83 -9.69 12.37 5.61
C ASN A 83 -8.43 11.93 4.89
N ILE A 84 -8.02 10.68 5.08
CA ILE A 84 -6.90 10.12 4.32
C ILE A 84 -7.18 10.16 2.81
N ASP A 85 -6.15 10.39 2.00
CA ASP A 85 -6.13 10.30 0.55
C ASP A 85 -5.27 9.11 0.08
N PRO A 86 -5.76 7.87 0.27
CA PRO A 86 -4.96 6.68 0.10
C PRO A 86 -4.54 6.44 -1.36
N VAL A 87 -3.24 6.30 -1.58
CA VAL A 87 -2.62 5.96 -2.87
C VAL A 87 -1.84 4.65 -2.75
N PHE A 88 -2.29 3.64 -3.49
CA PHE A 88 -1.57 2.39 -3.69
C PHE A 88 -0.50 2.56 -4.77
N LYS A 89 0.76 2.22 -4.44
CA LYS A 89 1.92 2.37 -5.32
C LYS A 89 2.57 1.02 -5.57
N VAL A 90 2.89 0.75 -6.83
CA VAL A 90 3.60 -0.47 -7.27
C VAL A 90 4.96 -0.07 -7.83
N TYR A 91 6.01 -0.75 -7.40
CA TYR A 91 7.39 -0.52 -7.83
C TYR A 91 7.94 -1.78 -8.49
N HIS A 92 8.21 -1.74 -9.80
CA HIS A 92 8.53 -2.93 -10.57
C HIS A 92 9.52 -2.68 -11.71
N ASP A 93 10.13 -3.76 -12.19
CA ASP A 93 11.04 -3.76 -13.35
C ASP A 93 10.52 -4.63 -14.50
N CYS A 94 9.23 -5.02 -14.46
CA CYS A 94 8.59 -5.75 -15.56
C CYS A 94 8.78 -4.98 -16.88
N ASP A 95 9.31 -5.66 -17.91
CA ASP A 95 9.69 -5.10 -19.21
C ASP A 95 10.56 -3.83 -19.16
N ASP A 96 11.33 -3.62 -18.08
CA ASP A 96 12.12 -2.40 -17.92
C ASP A 96 13.57 -2.50 -18.43
N GLY A 97 14.09 -3.72 -18.65
CA GLY A 97 15.48 -3.95 -19.05
C GLY A 97 16.48 -3.59 -17.94
N ILE A 98 17.67 -3.10 -18.30
CA ILE A 98 18.71 -2.66 -17.34
C ILE A 98 18.69 -1.13 -17.25
N LYS A 99 17.75 -0.57 -16.51
CA LYS A 99 17.64 0.88 -16.29
C LYS A 99 17.72 1.19 -14.78
N PRO A 100 18.43 2.24 -14.33
CA PRO A 100 18.62 2.52 -12.90
C PRO A 100 17.34 2.90 -12.15
N GLY A 101 16.98 2.24 -11.07
CA GLY A 101 15.72 2.49 -10.34
C GLY A 101 14.55 1.65 -10.87
N HIS A 102 13.34 1.90 -10.35
CA HIS A 102 12.16 1.09 -10.60
C HIS A 102 11.03 1.90 -11.25
N ARG A 103 10.29 1.29 -12.18
CA ARG A 103 9.02 1.86 -12.65
C ARG A 103 8.05 1.98 -11.47
N LYS A 104 7.35 3.10 -11.35
CA LYS A 104 6.45 3.40 -10.23
C LYS A 104 5.08 3.81 -10.75
N VAL A 105 4.07 3.00 -10.44
CA VAL A 105 2.68 3.26 -10.83
C VAL A 105 1.87 3.61 -9.58
N LYS A 106 0.98 4.59 -9.70
CA LYS A 106 0.14 5.08 -8.60
C LYS A 106 -1.35 4.86 -8.90
N PHE A 107 -2.08 4.34 -7.91
CA PHE A 107 -3.53 4.12 -7.96
C PHE A 107 -4.19 4.76 -6.75
N ARG A 108 -4.98 5.81 -6.97
CA ARG A 108 -5.79 6.40 -5.89
C ARG A 108 -6.92 5.43 -5.53
N ILE A 109 -7.03 5.10 -4.24
CA ILE A 109 -8.12 4.29 -3.71
C ILE A 109 -9.34 5.20 -3.51
N PRO A 110 -10.53 4.84 -4.02
CA PRO A 110 -11.71 5.69 -3.88
C PRO A 110 -12.07 5.90 -2.40
N SER A 111 -12.45 7.13 -2.04
CA SER A 111 -12.79 7.50 -0.65
C SER A 111 -13.91 6.65 -0.03
N SER A 112 -14.77 6.02 -0.85
CA SER A 112 -15.77 5.06 -0.37
C SER A 112 -15.17 3.83 0.32
N TYR A 113 -13.90 3.49 0.07
CA TYR A 113 -13.20 2.40 0.76
C TYR A 113 -12.55 2.82 2.08
N ILE A 114 -12.53 4.13 2.38
CA ILE A 114 -12.09 4.66 3.67
C ILE A 114 -13.17 4.38 4.71
N THR A 115 -12.76 3.82 5.84
CA THR A 115 -13.65 3.53 6.96
C THR A 115 -13.32 4.44 8.14
N ASN A 116 -14.31 5.17 8.64
CA ASN A 116 -14.24 5.79 9.96
C ASN A 116 -14.28 4.70 11.05
N GLY A 117 -13.13 4.42 11.65
CA GLY A 117 -12.92 3.35 12.63
C GLY A 117 -11.61 2.60 12.39
N LYS A 118 -11.23 1.76 13.36
CA LYS A 118 -9.95 1.03 13.35
C LYS A 118 -9.86 -0.05 12.27
N ILE A 119 -10.97 -0.66 11.89
CA ILE A 119 -10.98 -1.83 11.00
C ILE A 119 -11.68 -1.45 9.69
N PRO A 120 -11.04 -1.63 8.52
CA PRO A 120 -11.68 -1.40 7.23
C PRO A 120 -12.90 -2.29 7.07
N LYS A 121 -14.05 -1.68 6.77
CA LYS A 121 -15.29 -2.42 6.49
C LYS A 121 -15.29 -3.02 5.08
N ARG A 122 -14.50 -2.44 4.18
CA ARG A 122 -14.36 -2.87 2.79
C ARG A 122 -12.89 -2.84 2.41
N ILE A 123 -12.45 -3.86 1.68
CA ILE A 123 -11.13 -3.90 1.08
C ILE A 123 -11.29 -3.56 -0.40
N PHE A 124 -10.49 -2.61 -0.88
CA PHE A 124 -10.42 -2.28 -2.29
C PHE A 124 -9.71 -3.42 -3.04
N ASP A 125 -10.46 -4.14 -3.88
CA ASP A 125 -9.91 -5.18 -4.74
C ASP A 125 -9.57 -4.56 -6.09
N ILE A 126 -8.28 -4.38 -6.37
CA ILE A 126 -7.83 -3.82 -7.66
C ILE A 126 -7.89 -4.86 -8.79
N GLY A 127 -8.20 -6.13 -8.46
CA GLY A 127 -8.24 -7.22 -9.41
C GLY A 127 -6.85 -7.72 -9.82
N VAL A 128 -6.72 -8.07 -11.09
CA VAL A 128 -5.46 -8.58 -11.69
C VAL A 128 -4.86 -7.51 -12.58
N LEU A 129 -3.63 -7.10 -12.29
CA LEU A 129 -2.92 -6.06 -13.02
C LEU A 129 -1.69 -6.64 -13.74
N ASN A 130 -1.65 -6.55 -15.07
CA ASN A 130 -0.45 -6.88 -15.83
C ASN A 130 0.45 -5.63 -15.94
N LEU A 131 1.67 -5.72 -15.42
CA LEU A 131 2.64 -4.63 -15.32
C LEU A 131 3.44 -4.37 -16.62
N GLU A 132 3.23 -5.17 -17.67
CA GLU A 132 3.76 -4.87 -19.01
C GLU A 132 3.11 -3.62 -19.62
N THR A 133 1.86 -3.33 -19.24
CA THR A 133 1.16 -2.14 -19.75
C THR A 133 1.90 -0.86 -19.33
N ILE A 134 1.81 0.15 -20.19
CA ILE A 134 2.27 1.49 -19.88
C ILE A 134 1.12 2.22 -19.20
N PHE A 135 1.32 2.61 -17.94
CA PHE A 135 0.31 3.34 -17.19
C PHE A 135 0.43 4.84 -17.44
N ALA A 136 -0.71 5.52 -17.61
CA ALA A 136 -0.71 6.96 -17.73
C ALA A 136 -0.13 7.58 -16.44
N LYS A 137 0.82 8.52 -16.58
CA LYS A 137 1.57 9.14 -15.47
C LYS A 137 2.42 8.16 -14.65
N GLU A 138 2.86 7.06 -15.25
CA GLU A 138 3.89 6.22 -14.66
C GLU A 138 5.17 7.03 -14.42
N GLU A 139 5.70 6.88 -13.21
CA GLU A 139 6.91 7.56 -12.73
C GLU A 139 8.07 6.57 -12.63
N ARG A 140 9.23 7.06 -12.20
CA ARG A 140 10.40 6.24 -11.89
C ARG A 140 10.96 6.62 -10.53
N GLU A 141 11.25 5.63 -9.70
CA GLU A 141 11.90 5.84 -8.40
C GLU A 141 13.36 5.40 -8.49
N PHE A 142 14.28 6.32 -8.21
CA PHE A 142 15.71 6.05 -8.09
C PHE A 142 16.04 5.70 -6.64
N LEU A 143 17.02 4.81 -6.44
CA LEU A 143 17.58 4.47 -5.13
C LEU A 143 18.43 5.60 -4.58
#